data_AF-A0AAD9UX16-F1
#
_entry.id   AF-A0AAD9UX16-F1
#
_cell.length_a   1.000
_cell.length_b   1.000
_cell.length_c   1.000
_cell.angle_alpha   90.00
_cell.angle_beta   90.00
_cell.angle_gamma   90.00
#
_symmetry.space_group_name_H-M   'P 1'
#
loop_
_entity.id
_entity.type
_entity.pdbx_description
1 polymer ?
#
loop_
_entity_poly.entity_id
_entity_poly.type
_entity_poly.pdbx_seq_one_letter_code
_entity_poly.pdbx_strand_id
1 'polypeptide(L)'
;MCLAADVPLVESGTAGYLGQATVIKRGVTECYECQPKPSQKTFPGCTIRNTPSEPIHCIVWAKHLFNQLFGEADADEEVSPDTEDPEAVGTAGEKAAQNEEKEGVVGGIERASTRTWAEEIQYDPVRLFNKLFNEDIKYLLSMDKLWRKRKPPVPLTWHNVLSV
;
A
#
# COMPACT_ATOMS: atom_id res chain seq x y z
N MET A 1 -31.00 -4.08 10.22
CA MET A 1 -32.33 -4.45 9.67
C MET A 1 -33.13 -5.36 10.61
N CYS A 2 -32.68 -6.57 10.94
CA CYS A 2 -33.47 -7.56 11.70
C CYS A 2 -33.93 -7.05 13.07
N LEU A 3 -33.04 -6.35 13.79
CA LEU A 3 -33.42 -5.68 15.03
C LEU A 3 -34.59 -4.72 14.77
N ALA A 4 -34.47 -3.80 13.81
CA ALA A 4 -35.50 -2.79 13.53
C ALA A 4 -36.87 -3.41 13.21
N ALA A 5 -36.89 -4.53 12.49
CA ALA A 5 -38.12 -5.26 12.15
C ALA A 5 -38.63 -6.20 13.25
N ASP A 6 -37.91 -6.32 14.37
CA ASP A 6 -38.16 -7.28 15.45
C ASP A 6 -38.27 -8.76 15.00
N VAL A 7 -37.55 -9.12 13.94
CA VAL A 7 -37.49 -10.49 13.41
C VAL A 7 -36.26 -11.22 13.99
N PRO A 8 -36.40 -12.43 14.55
CA PRO A 8 -35.24 -13.24 14.97
C PRO A 8 -34.29 -13.51 13.79
N LEU A 9 -32.98 -13.36 14.01
CA LEU A 9 -31.93 -13.63 13.02
C LEU A 9 -31.10 -14.83 13.46
N VAL A 10 -30.84 -15.77 12.56
CA VAL A 10 -29.83 -16.82 12.77
C VAL A 10 -28.56 -16.38 12.05
N GLU A 11 -27.47 -16.23 12.80
CA GLU A 11 -26.16 -15.85 12.27
C GLU A 11 -25.21 -17.05 12.34
N SER A 12 -24.35 -17.21 11.34
CA SER A 12 -23.45 -18.37 11.26
C SER A 12 -22.15 -18.04 10.52
N GLY A 13 -21.09 -18.77 10.80
CA GLY A 13 -19.81 -18.62 10.11
C GLY A 13 -18.99 -19.89 10.14
N THR A 14 -18.05 -20.02 9.19
CA THR A 14 -17.15 -21.18 9.06
C THR A 14 -15.73 -20.73 8.74
N ALA A 15 -14.74 -21.51 9.18
CA ALA A 15 -13.33 -21.33 8.87
C ALA A 15 -12.61 -22.69 8.93
N GLY A 16 -12.41 -23.32 7.76
CA GLY A 16 -11.86 -24.68 7.70
C GLY A 16 -12.78 -25.70 8.39
N TYR A 17 -12.27 -26.41 9.39
CA TYR A 17 -13.04 -27.37 10.20
C TYR A 17 -13.84 -26.73 11.33
N LEU A 18 -13.69 -25.43 11.56
CA LEU A 18 -14.37 -24.70 12.62
C LEU A 18 -15.63 -24.02 12.07
N GLY A 19 -16.66 -23.92 12.89
CA GLY A 19 -17.86 -23.15 12.59
C GLY A 19 -18.71 -22.88 13.81
N GLN A 20 -19.64 -21.94 13.68
CA GLN A 20 -20.56 -21.55 14.73
C GLN A 20 -21.91 -21.13 14.15
N ALA A 21 -22.95 -21.23 14.97
CA ALA A 21 -24.26 -20.64 14.71
C ALA A 21 -24.80 -20.03 16.00
N THR A 22 -25.51 -18.91 15.89
CA THR A 22 -26.14 -18.22 17.03
C THR A 22 -27.47 -17.59 16.61
N VAL A 23 -28.36 -17.36 17.58
CA VAL A 23 -29.66 -16.72 17.37
C VAL A 23 -29.64 -15.34 18.01
N ILE A 24 -30.07 -14.34 17.24
CA ILE A 24 -30.18 -12.94 17.64
C ILE A 24 -31.66 -12.56 17.71
N LYS A 25 -32.13 -12.19 18.91
CA LYS A 25 -33.48 -11.63 19.13
C LYS A 25 -33.39 -10.37 19.99
N ARG A 26 -33.99 -9.28 19.50
CA ARG A 26 -34.05 -7.98 20.18
C ARG A 26 -34.54 -8.14 21.61
N GLY A 27 -33.79 -7.57 22.56
CA GLY A 27 -34.16 -7.54 23.98
C GLY A 27 -34.01 -8.87 24.71
N VAL A 28 -33.57 -9.94 24.03
CA VAL A 28 -33.41 -11.28 24.60
C VAL A 28 -31.95 -11.74 24.57
N THR A 29 -31.30 -11.63 23.42
CA THR A 29 -29.89 -12.00 23.23
C THR A 29 -29.07 -10.80 22.80
N GLU A 30 -27.74 -10.91 22.87
CA GLU A 30 -26.85 -9.92 22.25
C GLU A 30 -27.04 -9.90 20.72
N CYS A 31 -26.77 -8.74 20.11
CA CYS A 31 -26.79 -8.59 18.65
C CYS A 31 -25.42 -8.88 18.04
N TYR A 32 -25.36 -8.94 16.71
CA TYR A 32 -24.13 -9.22 15.97
C TYR A 32 -22.98 -8.26 16.31
N GLU A 33 -23.30 -7.01 16.66
CA GLU A 33 -22.32 -5.93 16.87
C GLU A 33 -22.08 -5.62 18.36
N CYS A 34 -22.69 -6.37 19.29
CA CYS A 34 -22.47 -6.18 20.73
C CYS A 34 -21.01 -6.49 21.13
N GLN A 35 -20.38 -7.46 20.46
CA GLN A 35 -18.97 -7.79 20.64
C GLN A 35 -18.16 -7.29 19.43
N PRO A 36 -17.11 -6.48 19.64
CA PRO A 36 -16.26 -6.05 18.55
C PRO A 36 -15.55 -7.25 17.94
N LYS A 37 -15.64 -7.38 16.61
CA LYS A 37 -14.91 -8.39 15.86
C LYS A 37 -13.51 -7.89 15.53
N PRO A 38 -12.52 -8.79 15.37
CA PRO A 38 -11.21 -8.40 14.89
C PRO A 38 -11.35 -7.63 13.58
N SER A 39 -10.81 -6.41 13.55
CA SER A 39 -10.71 -5.64 12.31
C SER A 39 -9.73 -6.32 11.36
N GLN A 40 -9.89 -6.04 10.06
CA GLN A 40 -8.88 -6.41 9.09
C GLN A 40 -7.55 -5.74 9.47
N LYS A 41 -6.45 -6.51 9.37
CA LYS A 41 -5.11 -5.97 9.62
C LYS A 41 -4.79 -4.88 8.59
N THR A 42 -4.42 -3.70 9.08
CA THR A 42 -3.92 -2.59 8.27
C THR A 42 -2.43 -2.38 8.56
N PHE A 43 -1.69 -1.88 7.57
CA PHE A 43 -0.25 -1.66 7.67
C PHE A 43 0.06 -0.18 7.35
N PRO A 44 1.03 0.45 8.03
CA PRO A 44 1.39 1.84 7.73
C PRO A 44 1.91 2.01 6.30
N GLY A 45 1.48 3.08 5.61
CA GLY A 45 1.90 3.38 4.24
C GLY A 45 3.42 3.42 4.04
N CYS A 46 4.17 4.05 4.96
CA CYS A 46 5.64 4.06 4.89
C CYS A 46 6.25 2.64 4.98
N THR A 47 5.62 1.71 5.71
CA THR A 47 6.08 0.30 5.77
C THR A 47 5.90 -0.38 4.41
N ILE A 48 4.78 -0.10 3.73
CA ILE A 48 4.48 -0.69 2.42
C ILE A 48 5.33 -0.08 1.31
N ARG A 49 5.55 1.25 1.35
CA ARG A 49 6.22 2.03 0.30
C ARG A 49 7.75 2.04 0.40
N ASN A 50 8.29 2.08 1.62
CA ASN A 50 9.72 2.26 1.84
C ASN A 50 10.40 1.01 2.41
N THR A 51 9.82 0.40 3.46
CA THR A 51 10.56 -0.60 4.24
C THR A 51 9.74 -1.85 4.59
N PRO A 52 9.32 -2.63 3.57
CA PRO A 52 8.59 -3.87 3.80
C PRO A 52 9.50 -4.91 4.46
N SER A 53 9.09 -5.41 5.62
CA SER A 53 9.85 -6.40 6.42
C SER A 53 9.28 -7.82 6.42
N GLU A 54 8.05 -8.02 5.96
CA GLU A 54 7.34 -9.31 5.96
C GLU A 54 6.74 -9.57 4.58
N PRO A 55 6.58 -10.84 4.14
CA PRO A 55 6.01 -11.15 2.82
C PRO A 55 4.62 -10.52 2.58
N ILE A 56 3.82 -10.36 3.63
CA ILE A 56 2.50 -9.74 3.53
C ILE A 56 2.58 -8.26 3.08
N HIS A 57 3.63 -7.53 3.46
CA HIS A 57 3.81 -6.14 3.03
C HIS A 57 4.01 -6.05 1.51
N CYS A 58 4.74 -6.99 0.92
CA CYS A 58 4.91 -7.06 -0.54
C CYS A 58 3.60 -7.43 -1.25
N ILE A 59 2.78 -8.30 -0.65
CA ILE A 59 1.45 -8.67 -1.19
C ILE A 59 0.51 -7.45 -1.15
N VAL A 60 0.52 -6.70 -0.05
CA VAL A 60 -0.26 -5.45 0.07
C VAL A 60 0.22 -4.41 -0.95
N TRP A 61 1.53 -4.20 -1.09
CA TRP A 61 2.10 -3.34 -2.13
C TRP A 61 1.67 -3.76 -3.54
N ALA A 62 1.67 -5.06 -3.85
CA ALA A 62 1.23 -5.56 -5.16
C ALA A 62 -0.26 -5.33 -5.41
N LYS A 63 -1.10 -5.45 -4.37
CA LYS A 63 -2.53 -5.12 -4.46
C LYS A 63 -2.73 -3.62 -4.74
N HIS A 64 -2.02 -2.75 -4.03
CA HIS A 64 -2.04 -1.31 -4.26
C HIS A 64 -1.56 -0.97 -5.68
N LEU A 65 -0.49 -1.61 -6.15
CA LEU A 65 0.00 -1.44 -7.52
C LEU A 65 -1.06 -1.81 -8.56
N PHE A 66 -1.75 -2.93 -8.35
CA PHE A 66 -2.84 -3.35 -9.23
C PHE A 66 -3.94 -2.29 -9.30
N ASN A 67 -4.38 -1.78 -8.16
CA ASN A 67 -5.39 -0.73 -8.10
C ASN A 67 -4.91 0.56 -8.76
N GLN A 68 -3.67 0.98 -8.51
CA GLN A 68 -3.07 2.15 -9.15
C GLN A 68 -3.01 2.01 -10.68
N LEU A 69 -2.64 0.84 -11.21
CA LEU A 69 -2.54 0.63 -12.65
C LEU A 69 -3.90 0.39 -13.34
N PHE A 70 -4.80 -0.36 -12.72
CA PHE A 70 -5.97 -0.93 -13.40
C PHE A 70 -7.31 -0.81 -12.63
N GLY A 71 -7.28 -0.35 -11.38
CA GLY A 71 -8.45 -0.25 -10.50
C GLY A 71 -9.00 1.17 -10.34
N GLU A 72 -9.60 1.44 -9.19
CA GLU A 72 -9.94 2.80 -8.78
C GLU A 72 -8.70 3.46 -8.15
N ALA A 73 -8.45 4.73 -8.47
CA ALA A 73 -7.33 5.46 -7.90
C ALA A 73 -7.67 5.81 -6.44
N ASP A 74 -6.80 5.42 -5.52
CA ASP A 74 -6.92 5.72 -4.09
C ASP A 74 -5.59 6.29 -3.60
N ALA A 75 -5.63 7.48 -3.00
CA ALA A 75 -4.44 8.17 -2.50
C ALA A 75 -3.78 7.40 -1.34
N ASP A 76 -4.54 6.58 -0.60
CA ASP A 76 -4.01 5.76 0.49
C ASP A 76 -3.27 4.50 -0.02
N GLU A 77 -3.39 4.19 -1.32
CA GLU A 77 -2.78 3.04 -1.98
C GLU A 77 -1.62 3.44 -2.92
N GLU A 78 -0.94 4.54 -2.63
CA GLU A 78 0.25 4.93 -3.39
C GLU A 78 1.40 3.94 -3.23
N VAL A 79 2.11 3.69 -4.34
CA VAL A 79 3.18 2.67 -4.41
C VAL A 79 4.58 3.22 -4.61
N SER A 80 4.68 4.48 -5.04
CA SER A 80 5.97 5.15 -5.23
C SER A 80 6.64 5.44 -3.88
N PRO A 81 7.98 5.41 -3.77
CA PRO A 81 8.68 5.68 -2.50
C PRO A 81 8.21 6.95 -1.80
N ASP A 82 8.00 6.85 -0.49
CA ASP A 82 7.46 7.92 0.34
C ASP A 82 8.58 8.87 0.79
N THR A 83 8.58 10.07 0.22
CA THR A 83 9.57 11.12 0.51
C THR A 83 9.30 11.86 1.80
N GLU A 84 8.07 11.76 2.32
CA GLU A 84 7.64 12.42 3.56
C GLU A 84 7.84 11.54 4.79
N ASP A 85 8.38 10.32 4.63
CA ASP A 85 8.67 9.40 5.72
C ASP A 85 9.67 10.03 6.71
N PRO A 86 9.30 10.24 7.98
CA PRO A 86 10.16 10.87 8.98
C PRO A 86 11.45 10.06 9.26
N GLU A 87 11.46 8.75 9.01
CA GLU A 87 12.68 7.93 9.09
C GLU A 87 13.60 8.14 7.88
N ALA A 88 13.07 8.63 6.76
CA ALA A 88 13.80 8.89 5.51
C ALA A 88 14.38 10.31 5.40
N VAL A 89 13.92 11.26 6.22
CA VAL A 89 14.37 12.68 6.19
C VAL A 89 15.86 12.78 6.50
N GLY A 90 16.69 12.75 5.46
CA GLY A 90 18.13 13.00 5.45
C GLY A 90 18.52 13.88 4.25
N THR A 91 19.76 13.79 3.77
CA THR A 91 20.25 14.65 2.67
C THR A 91 19.41 14.56 1.37
N ALA A 92 18.69 13.46 1.13
CA ALA A 92 17.78 13.30 0.00
C ALA A 92 16.41 13.97 0.22
N GLY A 93 15.86 13.94 1.43
CA GLY A 93 14.65 14.70 1.80
C GLY A 93 14.89 16.21 1.76
N GLU A 94 16.08 16.65 2.17
CA GLU A 94 16.50 18.05 2.05
C GLU A 94 16.70 18.48 0.58
N LYS A 95 17.21 17.62 -0.31
CA LYS A 95 17.35 17.93 -1.75
C LYS A 95 16.01 17.91 -2.50
N ALA A 96 15.08 17.04 -2.10
CA ALA A 96 13.71 17.07 -2.61
C ALA A 96 13.01 18.37 -2.20
N ALA A 97 13.08 18.74 -0.92
CA ALA A 97 12.56 20.00 -0.39
C ALA A 97 13.26 21.26 -0.98
N GLN A 98 14.56 21.20 -1.30
CA GLN A 98 15.30 22.31 -1.92
C GLN A 98 15.05 22.45 -3.44
N ASN A 99 14.71 21.37 -4.13
CA ASN A 99 14.26 21.47 -5.53
C ASN A 99 12.86 22.10 -5.63
N GLU A 100 12.03 21.98 -4.59
CA GLU A 100 10.75 22.68 -4.48
C GLU A 100 10.92 24.20 -4.27
N GLU A 101 11.98 24.65 -3.62
CA GLU A 101 12.21 26.08 -3.34
C GLU A 101 12.74 26.91 -4.53
N LYS A 102 13.30 26.29 -5.58
CA LYS A 102 13.89 27.03 -6.72
C LYS A 102 12.95 27.25 -7.91
N GLU A 103 11.78 26.62 -7.92
CA GLU A 103 10.74 26.87 -8.90
C GLU A 103 9.55 27.54 -8.22
N GLY A 104 9.69 28.85 -7.96
CA GLY A 104 8.63 29.71 -7.44
C GLY A 104 7.46 29.82 -8.43
N VAL A 105 6.61 28.80 -8.46
CA VAL A 105 5.26 28.83 -9.01
C VAL A 105 4.37 28.03 -8.07
N VAL A 106 3.26 28.65 -7.66
CA VAL A 106 2.18 28.06 -6.88
C VAL A 106 1.65 26.83 -7.61
N GLY A 107 1.84 25.65 -7.04
CA GLY A 107 1.33 24.38 -7.57
C GLY A 107 2.36 23.29 -7.38
N GLY A 108 2.11 22.39 -6.42
CA GLY A 108 2.96 21.22 -6.19
C GLY A 108 3.26 20.55 -7.52
N ILE A 109 4.55 20.29 -7.78
CA ILE A 109 4.96 19.49 -8.92
C ILE A 109 4.41 18.09 -8.64
N GLU A 110 3.20 17.83 -9.13
CA GLU A 110 2.62 16.50 -9.17
C GLU A 110 3.62 15.61 -9.91
N ARG A 111 4.34 14.76 -9.18
CA ARG A 111 4.83 13.53 -9.80
C ARG A 111 3.61 12.93 -10.48
N ALA A 112 3.66 12.82 -11.81
CA ALA A 112 2.59 12.20 -12.57
C ALA A 112 2.23 10.89 -11.86
N SER A 113 0.94 10.72 -11.53
CA SER A 113 0.49 9.55 -10.78
C SER A 113 1.01 8.28 -11.46
N THR A 114 1.25 7.23 -10.68
CA THR A 114 1.74 5.94 -11.23
C THR A 114 0.86 5.49 -12.41
N ARG A 115 -0.44 5.79 -12.35
CA ARG A 115 -1.41 5.58 -13.43
C ARG A 115 -1.13 6.43 -14.66
N THR A 116 -1.07 7.75 -14.51
CA THR A 116 -0.87 8.68 -15.63
C THR A 116 0.40 8.33 -16.40
N TRP A 117 1.49 8.06 -15.70
CA TRP A 117 2.74 7.63 -16.32
C TRP A 117 2.59 6.27 -17.02
N ALA A 118 1.88 5.31 -16.42
CA ALA A 118 1.62 4.01 -17.05
C ALA A 118 0.79 4.12 -18.33
N GLU A 119 -0.21 5.00 -18.35
CA GLU A 119 -1.03 5.30 -19.54
C GLU A 119 -0.19 5.91 -20.66
N GLU A 120 0.71 6.86 -20.35
CA GLU A 120 1.62 7.48 -21.31
C GLU A 120 2.55 6.48 -22.00
N ILE A 121 3.07 5.50 -21.25
CA ILE A 121 3.90 4.42 -21.80
C ILE A 121 3.07 3.26 -22.37
N GLN A 122 1.75 3.41 -22.46
CA GLN A 122 0.81 2.39 -22.94
C GLN A 122 0.95 1.04 -22.21
N TYR A 123 1.20 1.10 -20.90
CA TYR A 123 1.40 -0.07 -20.04
C TYR A 123 2.51 -1.02 -20.53
N ASP A 124 3.57 -0.50 -21.15
CA ASP A 124 4.71 -1.31 -21.58
C ASP A 124 5.33 -2.08 -20.39
N PRO A 125 5.33 -3.44 -20.42
CA PRO A 125 5.75 -4.24 -19.28
C PRO A 125 7.22 -4.03 -18.87
N VAL A 126 8.10 -3.79 -19.84
CA VAL A 126 9.54 -3.64 -19.59
C VAL A 126 9.82 -2.31 -18.91
N ARG A 127 9.16 -1.23 -19.35
CA ARG A 127 9.24 0.09 -18.73
C ARG A 127 8.62 0.07 -17.34
N LEU A 128 7.43 -0.49 -17.17
CA LEU A 128 6.79 -0.68 -15.85
C LEU A 128 7.73 -1.40 -14.88
N PHE A 129 8.31 -2.52 -15.33
CA PHE A 129 9.23 -3.30 -14.51
C PHE A 129 10.45 -2.49 -14.08
N ASN A 130 11.12 -1.82 -15.03
CA ASN A 130 12.33 -1.07 -14.72
C ASN A 130 12.03 0.13 -13.81
N LYS A 131 10.91 0.84 -14.00
CA LYS A 131 10.52 1.93 -13.09
C LYS A 131 10.32 1.42 -11.66
N LEU A 132 9.47 0.40 -11.48
CA LEU A 132 9.03 -0.06 -10.17
C LEU A 132 10.09 -0.89 -9.43
N PHE A 133 10.82 -1.76 -10.13
CA PHE A 133 11.77 -2.69 -9.52
C PHE A 133 13.25 -2.28 -9.67
N ASN A 134 13.53 -1.22 -10.45
CA ASN A 134 14.89 -0.68 -10.59
C ASN A 134 15.00 0.77 -10.11
N GLU A 135 14.30 1.69 -10.76
CA GLU A 135 14.48 3.13 -10.58
C GLU A 135 13.97 3.59 -9.22
N ASP A 136 12.76 3.15 -8.84
CA ASP A 136 12.18 3.42 -7.52
C ASP A 136 13.05 2.82 -6.41
N ILE A 137 13.64 1.63 -6.62
CA ILE A 137 14.55 1.02 -5.65
C ILE A 137 15.86 1.80 -5.53
N LYS A 138 16.42 2.30 -6.65
CA LYS A 138 17.59 3.19 -6.62
C LYS A 138 17.29 4.50 -5.92
N TYR A 139 16.10 5.06 -6.14
CA TYR A 139 15.64 6.25 -5.45
C TYR A 139 15.53 6.02 -3.94
N LEU A 140 14.91 4.91 -3.55
CA LEU A 140 14.77 4.47 -2.17
C LEU A 140 16.14 4.23 -1.49
N LEU A 141 17.15 3.75 -2.22
CA LEU A 141 18.53 3.63 -1.74
C LEU A 141 19.21 4.98 -1.46
N SER A 142 18.72 6.08 -2.05
CA SER A 142 19.23 7.42 -1.74
C SER A 142 18.82 7.91 -0.34
N MET A 143 17.81 7.29 0.27
CA MET A 143 17.35 7.56 1.64
C MET A 143 18.21 6.80 2.67
N ASP A 144 19.47 7.24 2.85
CA ASP A 144 20.52 6.53 3.61
C ASP A 144 20.12 6.10 5.03
N LYS A 145 19.28 6.90 5.70
CA LYS A 145 18.87 6.68 7.10
C LYS A 145 18.08 5.38 7.28
N LEU A 146 17.24 5.00 6.30
CA LEU A 146 16.43 3.78 6.35
C LEU A 146 17.29 2.50 6.39
N TRP A 147 18.51 2.57 5.84
CA TRP A 147 19.38 1.41 5.62
C TRP A 147 20.47 1.26 6.67
N ARG A 148 20.54 2.12 7.69
CA ARG A 148 21.57 2.04 8.75
C ARG A 148 21.48 0.76 9.59
N LYS A 149 20.28 0.23 9.77
CA LYS A 149 19.99 -0.94 10.61
C LYS A 149 19.34 -2.09 9.83
N ARG A 150 19.04 -1.89 8.55
CA ARG A 150 18.29 -2.82 7.69
C ARG A 150 19.13 -3.19 6.48
N LYS A 151 18.98 -4.40 5.96
CA LYS A 151 19.63 -4.77 4.71
C LYS A 151 19.03 -3.92 3.57
N PRO A 152 19.85 -3.17 2.81
CA PRO A 152 19.35 -2.37 1.70
C PRO A 152 18.74 -3.25 0.59
N PRO A 153 17.69 -2.79 -0.11
CA PRO A 153 17.11 -3.50 -1.23
C PRO A 153 18.08 -3.54 -2.41
N VAL A 154 17.93 -4.54 -3.29
CA VAL A 154 18.77 -4.71 -4.49
C VAL A 154 17.91 -4.42 -5.72
N PRO A 155 18.22 -3.38 -6.52
CA PRO A 155 17.50 -3.08 -7.74
C PRO A 155 17.59 -4.24 -8.74
N LEU A 156 16.48 -4.56 -9.41
CA LEU A 156 16.41 -5.59 -10.45
C LEU A 156 16.35 -4.95 -11.82
N THR A 157 17.01 -5.51 -12.82
CA THR A 157 16.87 -5.10 -14.23
C THR A 157 16.19 -6.20 -15.02
N TRP A 158 15.30 -5.82 -15.95
CA TRP A 158 14.54 -6.77 -16.77
C TRP A 158 15.44 -7.84 -17.41
N HIS A 159 16.55 -7.41 -17.99
CA HIS A 159 17.50 -8.28 -18.71
C HIS A 159 18.21 -9.28 -17.79
N ASN A 160 18.55 -8.91 -16.55
CA ASN A 160 19.32 -9.79 -15.66
C ASN A 160 18.45 -10.88 -15.02
N VAL A 161 17.14 -10.66 -14.93
CA VAL A 161 16.20 -11.62 -14.31
C VAL A 161 15.76 -12.70 -15.30
N LEU A 162 15.78 -12.41 -16.60
CA LEU A 162 15.35 -13.34 -17.65
C LEU A 162 16.49 -14.20 -18.23
N SER A 163 17.75 -13.91 -17.88
CA SER A 163 18.93 -14.62 -18.37
C SER A 163 19.22 -15.94 -17.63
N VAL A 164 18.19 -16.66 -17.17
CA VAL A 164 18.29 -17.99 -16.54
C VAL A 164 17.99 -19.08 -17.55
#